data_AF-A0A529MBV7-F1
#
_entry.id   AF-A0A529MBV7-F1
#
_cell.length_a   1.000
_cell.length_b   1.000
_cell.length_c   1.000
_cell.angle_alpha   90.00
_cell.angle_beta   90.00
_cell.angle_gamma   90.00
#
_symmetry.space_group_name_H-M   'P 1'
#
loop_
_entity.id
_entity.type
_entity.pdbx_description
1 polymer ?
#
loop_
_entity_poly.entity_id
_entity_poly.type
_entity_poly.pdbx_seq_one_letter_code
_entity_poly.pdbx_strand_id
1 'polypeptide(L)'
;SQASAMGVFLGITAIAIFVGSGGLETLISVLYRSYLIWPVYQFHPTLSGPGAMELLGLLDSIMRTALLVSGPVVFFLILIDISMMLLRRFAPQFKASQLSPAIKNIVFPVLMVTYAAYLVESMKLEVTRANGVLEWFDKLLP
;
A
#
# COMPACT_ATOMS: atom_id res chain seq x y z
N SER A 1 -19.25 8.17 -1.99
CA SER A 1 -18.19 7.37 -1.33
C SER A 1 -16.95 7.45 -2.22
N GLN A 2 -15.87 8.09 -1.77
CA GLN A 2 -14.67 8.37 -2.61
C GLN A 2 -13.62 7.23 -2.62
N ALA A 3 -13.85 6.14 -1.89
CA ALA A 3 -13.01 4.95 -1.98
C ALA A 3 -13.62 3.93 -2.95
N SER A 4 -12.79 3.39 -3.86
CA SER A 4 -13.17 2.25 -4.71
C SER A 4 -13.49 1.03 -3.83
N ALA A 5 -14.50 0.25 -4.20
CA ALA A 5 -14.88 -0.97 -3.48
C ALA A 5 -13.69 -1.93 -3.29
N MET A 6 -12.81 -2.02 -4.29
CA MET A 6 -11.58 -2.82 -4.22
C MET A 6 -10.58 -2.27 -3.19
N GLY A 7 -10.44 -0.95 -3.10
CA GLY A 7 -9.56 -0.32 -2.10
C GLY A 7 -10.03 -0.60 -0.67
N VAL A 8 -11.34 -0.57 -0.45
CA VAL A 8 -11.93 -0.94 0.85
C VAL A 8 -11.71 -2.42 1.15
N PHE A 9 -11.94 -3.30 0.19
CA PHE A 9 -11.70 -4.74 0.34
C PHE A 9 -10.23 -5.04 0.72
N LEU A 10 -9.28 -4.47 -0.01
CA LEU A 10 -7.85 -4.63 0.29
C LEU A 10 -7.48 -4.03 1.65
N GLY A 11 -8.04 -2.86 2.01
CA GLY A 11 -7.80 -2.23 3.31
C GLY A 11 -8.31 -3.07 4.48
N ILE A 12 -9.51 -3.64 4.38
CA ILE A 12 -10.04 -4.54 5.42
C ILE A 12 -9.20 -5.83 5.49
N THR A 13 -8.80 -6.39 4.35
CA THR A 13 -7.93 -7.57 4.30
C THR A 13 -6.57 -7.29 4.96
N ALA A 14 -5.98 -6.13 4.68
CA ALA A 14 -4.75 -5.66 5.29
C ALA A 14 -4.84 -5.59 6.82
N ILE A 15 -5.92 -4.97 7.33
CA ILE A 15 -6.18 -4.88 8.78
C ILE A 15 -6.34 -6.28 9.38
N ALA A 16 -7.07 -7.18 8.72
CA ALA A 16 -7.25 -8.55 9.18
C ALA A 16 -5.91 -9.32 9.28
N ILE A 17 -5.04 -9.19 8.28
CA ILE A 17 -3.70 -9.79 8.28
C ILE A 17 -2.84 -9.17 9.39
N PHE A 18 -2.87 -7.85 9.53
CA PHE A 18 -2.12 -7.12 10.56
C PHE A 18 -2.49 -7.60 11.97
N VAL A 19 -3.78 -7.67 12.27
CA VAL A 19 -4.27 -8.17 13.56
C VAL A 19 -3.95 -9.65 13.74
N GLY A 20 -4.17 -10.48 12.71
CA GLY A 20 -3.92 -11.92 12.75
C GLY A 20 -2.45 -12.33 12.84
N SER A 21 -1.52 -11.40 12.59
CA SER A 21 -0.07 -11.62 12.70
C SER A 21 0.57 -11.00 13.95
N GLY A 22 -0.26 -10.58 14.93
CA GLY A 22 0.23 -9.98 16.18
C GLY A 22 0.57 -8.48 16.06
N GLY A 23 0.18 -7.82 14.98
CA GLY A 23 0.48 -6.39 14.74
C GLY A 23 -0.06 -5.46 15.83
N LEU A 24 -1.07 -5.87 16.60
CA LEU A 24 -1.58 -5.07 17.72
C LEU A 24 -0.56 -4.93 18.86
N GLU A 25 0.19 -6.00 19.16
CA GLU A 25 1.26 -5.96 20.17
C GLU A 25 2.37 -5.01 19.73
N THR A 26 2.74 -5.09 18.45
CA THR A 26 3.67 -4.16 17.79
C THR A 26 3.18 -2.71 17.88
N LEU A 27 1.90 -2.46 17.60
CA LEU A 27 1.33 -1.12 17.69
C LEU A 27 1.40 -0.57 19.12
N ILE A 28 1.09 -1.39 20.11
CA ILE A 28 1.19 -1.02 21.53
C ILE A 28 2.65 -0.72 21.91
N SER A 29 3.60 -1.58 21.53
CA SER A 29 5.03 -1.38 21.79
C SER A 29 5.55 -0.07 21.17
N VAL A 30 5.19 0.20 19.92
CA VAL A 30 5.54 1.45 19.23
C VAL A 30 4.91 2.67 19.90
N LEU A 31 3.65 2.58 20.34
CA LEU A 31 2.99 3.66 21.07
C LEU A 31 3.70 3.96 22.39
N TYR A 32 4.04 2.94 23.19
CA TYR A 32 4.79 3.14 24.42
C TYR A 32 6.17 3.77 24.18
N ARG A 33 6.88 3.32 23.15
CA ARG A 33 8.19 3.88 22.77
C ARG A 33 8.10 5.30 22.26
N SER A 34 6.99 5.71 21.64
CA SER A 34 6.81 7.07 21.17
C SER A 34 6.89 8.10 22.30
N TYR A 35 6.52 7.71 23.53
CA TYR A 35 6.67 8.56 24.72
C TYR A 35 8.12 8.82 25.14
N LEU A 36 9.10 8.06 24.64
CA LEU A 36 10.53 8.38 24.82
C LEU A 36 10.93 9.63 24.00
N ILE A 37 10.27 9.85 22.87
CA ILE A 37 10.55 10.96 21.95
C ILE A 37 9.63 12.15 22.26
N TRP A 38 8.38 11.87 22.66
CA TRP A 38 7.40 12.87 23.07
C TRP A 38 6.83 12.54 24.45
N PRO A 39 7.50 12.97 25.53
CA PRO A 39 6.99 12.79 26.89
C PRO A 39 5.67 13.56 27.10
N VAL A 40 4.75 12.99 27.87
CA VAL A 40 3.42 13.57 28.16
C VAL A 40 3.50 14.97 28.77
N TYR A 41 4.61 15.28 29.44
CA TYR A 41 4.85 16.56 30.10
C TYR A 41 5.37 17.67 29.16
N GLN A 42 5.62 17.37 27.87
CA GLN A 42 6.07 18.33 26.88
C GLN A 42 4.97 18.61 25.85
N PHE A 43 4.67 19.89 25.60
CA PHE A 43 3.60 20.32 24.70
C PHE A 43 3.97 20.19 23.20
N HIS A 44 5.27 20.16 22.89
CA HIS A 44 5.77 19.89 21.55
C HIS A 44 6.72 18.68 21.56
N PRO A 45 6.75 17.88 20.48
CA PRO A 45 7.83 16.93 20.30
C PRO A 45 9.11 17.72 20.01
N THR A 46 10.24 17.23 20.49
CA THR A 46 11.55 17.73 20.06
C THR A 46 11.82 17.21 18.64
N LEU A 47 11.16 17.82 17.65
CA LEU A 47 11.42 17.61 16.23
C LEU A 47 12.82 18.15 15.91
N SER A 48 13.82 17.32 16.12
CA SER A 48 15.17 17.57 15.60
C SER A 48 15.11 17.54 14.06
N GLY A 49 15.91 18.37 13.38
CA GLY A 49 16.02 18.35 11.91
C GLY A 49 16.17 16.94 11.31
N PRO A 50 16.96 16.04 11.93
CA PRO A 50 17.02 14.63 11.53
C PRO A 50 15.67 13.89 11.63
N GLY A 51 14.90 14.09 12.70
CA GLY A 51 13.59 13.42 12.87
C GLY A 51 12.56 13.80 11.81
N ALA A 52 12.59 15.05 11.31
CA ALA A 52 11.74 15.48 10.20
C ALA A 52 12.14 14.79 8.88
N MET A 53 13.43 14.55 8.65
CA MET A 53 13.92 13.84 7.46
C MET A 53 13.53 12.36 7.49
N GLU A 54 13.58 11.71 8.65
CA GLU A 54 13.11 10.33 8.82
C GLU A 54 11.61 10.18 8.52
N LEU A 55 10.79 11.15 8.94
CA LEU A 55 9.36 11.16 8.60
C LEU A 55 9.12 11.26 7.09
N LEU A 56 9.91 12.09 6.39
CA LEU A 56 9.86 12.16 4.93
C LEU A 56 10.32 10.85 4.28
N GLY A 57 11.33 10.19 4.85
CA GLY A 57 11.76 8.84 4.42
C GLY A 57 10.65 7.79 4.56
N LEU A 58 9.86 7.86 5.63
CA LEU A 58 8.69 6.99 5.81
C LEU A 58 7.62 7.27 4.73
N LEU A 59 7.34 8.54 4.45
CA LEU A 59 6.40 8.92 3.39
C LEU A 59 6.88 8.42 2.02
N ASP A 60 8.16 8.59 1.71
CA ASP A 60 8.77 8.11 0.47
C ASP A 60 8.66 6.57 0.35
N SER A 61 8.91 5.86 1.45
CA SER A 61 8.73 4.40 1.50
C SER A 61 7.29 3.96 1.23
N ILE A 62 6.30 4.65 1.83
CA ILE A 62 4.87 4.38 1.59
C ILE A 62 4.53 4.63 0.12
N MET A 63 4.95 5.77 -0.43
CA MET A 63 4.69 6.13 -1.84
C MET A 63 5.34 5.14 -2.80
N ARG A 64 6.60 4.77 -2.55
CA ARG A 64 7.34 3.78 -3.34
C ARG A 64 6.65 2.42 -3.31
N THR A 65 6.21 1.98 -2.14
CA THR A 65 5.50 0.69 -1.99
C THR A 65 4.16 0.72 -2.71
N ALA A 66 3.38 1.81 -2.57
CA ALA A 66 2.12 1.99 -3.29
C ALA A 66 2.32 1.98 -4.81
N LEU A 67 3.38 2.61 -5.32
CA LEU A 67 3.75 2.61 -6.74
C LEU A 67 4.18 1.23 -7.23
N LEU A 68 5.01 0.52 -6.47
CA LEU A 68 5.45 -0.84 -6.82
C LEU A 68 4.30 -1.83 -6.83
N VAL A 69 3.40 -1.74 -5.84
CA VAL A 69 2.21 -2.59 -5.73
C VAL A 69 1.19 -2.29 -6.84
N SER A 70 0.96 -1.01 -7.16
CA SER A 70 0.02 -0.64 -8.23
C SER A 70 0.60 -0.84 -9.64
N GLY A 71 1.93 -0.82 -9.77
CA GLY A 71 2.66 -0.85 -11.04
C GLY A 71 2.19 -1.92 -12.03
N PRO A 72 2.13 -3.21 -11.67
CA PRO A 72 1.69 -4.27 -12.59
C PRO A 72 0.28 -4.04 -13.12
N VAL A 73 -0.66 -3.68 -12.25
CA VAL A 73 -2.06 -3.46 -12.63
C VAL A 73 -2.19 -2.24 -13.53
N VAL A 74 -1.56 -1.13 -13.15
CA VAL A 74 -1.57 0.12 -13.93
C VAL A 74 -0.94 -0.10 -15.30
N PHE A 75 0.17 -0.85 -15.38
CA PHE A 75 0.83 -1.18 -16.64
C PHE A 75 -0.12 -1.90 -17.62
N PHE A 76 -0.84 -2.94 -17.16
CA PHE A 76 -1.80 -3.64 -18.00
C PHE A 76 -2.98 -2.74 -18.43
N LEU A 77 -3.49 -1.90 -17.53
CA LEU A 77 -4.59 -0.99 -17.86
C LEU A 77 -4.18 0.08 -18.89
N ILE A 78 -2.96 0.58 -18.81
CA ILE A 78 -2.38 1.50 -19.81
C ILE A 78 -2.20 0.78 -21.14
N LEU A 79 -1.75 -0.48 -21.13
CA LEU A 79 -1.61 -1.27 -22.35
C LEU A 79 -2.95 -1.40 -23.08
N ILE A 80 -4.05 -1.62 -22.35
CA ILE A 80 -5.40 -1.63 -22.92
C ILE A 80 -5.74 -0.29 -23.58
N ASP A 81 -5.41 0.85 -22.94
CA ASP A 81 -5.64 2.16 -23.56
C ASP A 81 -4.84 2.36 -24.84
N ILE A 82 -3.58 1.95 -24.85
CA ILE A 82 -2.72 2.02 -26.03
C ILE A 82 -3.29 1.14 -27.14
N SER A 83 -3.71 -0.09 -26.84
CA SER A 83 -4.35 -0.99 -27.80
C SER A 83 -5.62 -0.38 -28.38
N MET A 84 -6.46 0.24 -27.55
CA MET A 84 -7.68 0.92 -27.99
C MET A 84 -7.38 2.15 -28.84
N MET A 85 -6.35 2.92 -28.48
CA MET A 85 -5.89 4.07 -29.25
C MET A 85 -5.40 3.66 -30.65
N LEU A 86 -4.64 2.57 -30.74
CA LEU A 86 -4.21 2.00 -32.03
C LEU A 86 -5.39 1.49 -32.84
N LEU A 87 -6.34 0.79 -32.22
CA LEU A 87 -7.51 0.25 -32.90
C LEU A 87 -8.37 1.35 -33.53
N ARG A 88 -8.51 2.51 -32.86
CA ARG A 88 -9.21 3.69 -33.42
C ARG A 88 -8.59 4.18 -34.73
N ARG A 89 -7.28 4.00 -34.93
CA ARG A 89 -6.59 4.41 -36.16
C ARG A 89 -6.93 3.50 -37.35
N PHE A 90 -7.12 2.20 -37.11
CA PHE A 90 -7.43 1.23 -38.16
C PHE A 90 -8.94 1.09 -38.44
N ALA A 91 -9.78 1.34 -37.42
CA ALA A 91 -11.23 1.26 -37.54
C ALA A 91 -11.89 2.49 -36.87
N PRO A 92 -11.93 3.64 -37.55
CA PRO A 92 -12.47 4.88 -36.97
C PRO A 92 -13.97 4.82 -36.65
N GLN A 93 -14.72 3.89 -37.26
CA GLN A 93 -16.12 3.60 -36.90
C GLN A 93 -16.29 2.91 -35.54
N PHE A 94 -15.20 2.44 -34.93
CA PHE A 94 -15.23 1.72 -33.65
C PHE A 94 -15.35 2.71 -32.48
N LYS A 95 -16.41 2.60 -31.67
CA LYS A 95 -16.67 3.47 -30.51
C LYS A 95 -15.77 3.11 -29.31
N ALA A 96 -14.46 3.22 -29.47
CA ALA A 96 -13.47 2.85 -28.45
C ALA A 96 -13.64 3.63 -27.12
N SER A 97 -14.24 4.83 -27.15
CA SER A 97 -14.58 5.59 -25.94
C SER A 97 -15.59 4.86 -25.04
N GLN A 98 -16.46 4.03 -25.62
CA GLN A 98 -17.43 3.20 -24.88
C GLN A 98 -16.87 1.81 -24.55
N LEU A 99 -15.99 1.26 -25.40
CA LEU A 99 -15.42 -0.07 -25.21
C LEU A 99 -14.22 -0.13 -24.26
N SER A 100 -13.35 0.89 -24.24
CA SER A 100 -12.17 0.89 -23.35
C SER A 100 -12.56 0.74 -21.88
N PRO A 101 -13.51 1.52 -21.33
CA PRO A 101 -13.95 1.34 -19.95
C PRO A 101 -14.56 -0.04 -19.68
N ALA A 102 -15.35 -0.58 -20.62
CA ALA A 102 -15.99 -1.89 -20.49
C ALA A 102 -14.96 -3.02 -20.40
N ILE A 103 -13.93 -2.99 -21.24
CA ILE A 103 -12.86 -3.99 -21.26
C ILE A 103 -12.04 -3.91 -19.98
N LYS A 104 -11.68 -2.71 -19.53
CA LYS A 104 -10.97 -2.54 -18.26
C LYS A 104 -11.76 -3.07 -17.07
N ASN A 105 -13.08 -2.88 -17.04
CA ASN A 105 -13.94 -3.41 -15.98
C ASN A 105 -13.99 -4.95 -15.93
N ILE A 106 -13.77 -5.64 -17.06
CA ILE A 106 -13.70 -7.10 -17.11
C ILE A 106 -12.29 -7.59 -16.75
N VAL A 107 -11.26 -6.93 -17.29
CA VAL A 107 -9.86 -7.34 -17.10
C VAL A 107 -9.37 -7.06 -15.68
N PHE A 108 -9.74 -5.92 -15.09
CA PHE A 108 -9.27 -5.51 -13.77
C PHE A 108 -9.58 -6.52 -12.66
N PRO A 109 -10.81 -7.04 -12.50
CA PRO A 109 -11.10 -8.07 -11.50
C PRO A 109 -10.30 -9.36 -11.71
N VAL A 110 -10.13 -9.83 -12.95
CA VAL A 110 -9.35 -11.05 -13.25
C VAL A 110 -7.88 -10.88 -12.86
N LEU A 111 -7.29 -9.73 -13.20
CA LEU A 111 -5.95 -9.35 -12.76
C LEU A 111 -5.87 -9.29 -11.24
N MET A 112 -6.81 -8.61 -10.59
CA MET A 112 -6.81 -8.44 -9.13
C MET A 112 -6.97 -9.76 -8.38
N VAL A 113 -7.82 -10.68 -8.83
CA VAL A 113 -7.97 -12.01 -8.21
C VAL A 113 -6.66 -12.80 -8.27
N THR A 114 -5.98 -12.75 -9.42
CA THR A 114 -4.70 -13.43 -9.61
C THR A 114 -3.60 -12.78 -8.77
N TYR A 115 -3.63 -11.45 -8.67
CA TYR A 115 -2.65 -10.67 -7.93
C TYR A 115 -2.90 -10.64 -6.41
N ALA A 116 -4.12 -10.88 -5.96
CA ALA A 116 -4.51 -10.81 -4.55
C ALA A 116 -3.71 -11.78 -3.68
N ALA A 117 -3.45 -13.01 -4.15
CA ALA A 117 -2.65 -13.99 -3.41
C ALA A 117 -1.23 -13.46 -3.15
N TYR A 118 -0.60 -12.89 -4.19
CA TYR A 118 0.72 -12.27 -4.08
C TYR A 118 0.72 -11.07 -3.12
N LEU A 119 -0.32 -10.23 -3.17
CA LEU A 119 -0.47 -9.10 -2.25
C LEU A 119 -0.57 -9.55 -0.80
N VAL A 120 -1.43 -10.53 -0.52
CA VAL A 120 -1.62 -11.06 0.84
C VAL A 120 -0.31 -11.62 1.41
N GLU A 121 0.44 -12.38 0.60
CA GLU A 121 1.73 -12.92 1.01
C GLU A 121 2.76 -11.81 1.25
N SER A 122 2.83 -10.83 0.35
CA SER A 122 3.72 -9.67 0.48
C SER A 122 3.42 -8.87 1.76
N MET A 123 2.14 -8.64 2.06
CA MET A 123 1.72 -7.94 3.28
C MET A 123 2.10 -8.71 4.54
N LYS A 124 1.91 -10.04 4.55
CA LYS A 124 2.28 -10.88 5.70
C LYS A 124 3.78 -10.82 5.97
N LEU A 125 4.61 -10.86 4.92
CA LEU A 125 6.06 -10.73 5.05
C LEU A 125 6.46 -9.38 5.63
N GLU A 126 5.81 -8.30 5.20
CA GLU A 126 6.09 -6.95 5.65
C GLU A 126 5.73 -6.73 7.13
N VAL A 127 4.59 -7.27 7.58
CA VAL A 127 4.21 -7.23 8.99
C VAL A 127 5.15 -8.08 9.86
N THR A 128 5.52 -9.27 9.40
CA THR A 128 6.46 -10.14 10.13
C THR A 128 7.85 -9.48 10.25
N ARG A 129 8.30 -8.78 9.21
CA ARG A 129 9.55 -8.04 9.22
C ARG A 129 9.53 -6.89 10.23
N ALA A 130 8.44 -6.14 10.30
CA ALA A 130 8.28 -5.06 11.28
C ALA A 130 8.36 -5.59 12.71
N ASN A 131 7.72 -6.73 13.00
CA ASN A 131 7.78 -7.38 14.31
C ASN A 131 9.22 -7.83 14.63
N GLY A 132 9.93 -8.45 13.69
CA GLY A 132 11.31 -8.90 13.89
C GLY A 132 12.32 -7.78 14.14
N VAL A 133 12.11 -6.60 13.54
CA VAL A 133 12.92 -5.41 13.85
C VAL A 133 12.70 -5.01 15.30
N LEU A 134 11.46 -4.97 15.79
CA LEU A 134 11.16 -4.58 17.17
C LEU A 134 11.78 -5.54 18.19
N GLU A 135 11.71 -6.85 17.96
CA GLU A 135 12.38 -7.85 18.81
C GLU A 135 13.91 -7.69 18.85
N TRP A 136 14.52 -7.33 17.72
CA TRP A 136 15.97 -7.06 17.67
C TRP A 136 16.34 -5.80 18.46
N PHE A 137 15.52 -4.75 18.39
CA PHE A 137 15.69 -3.54 19.20
C PHE A 137 15.49 -3.81 20.70
N ASP A 138 14.56 -4.69 21.08
CA ASP A 138 14.39 -5.14 22.47
C ASP A 138 15.60 -5.90 23.02
N LYS A 139 16.37 -6.55 22.16
CA LYS A 139 17.65 -7.17 22.57
C LYS A 139 18.79 -6.18 22.73
N LEU A 140 18.67 -4.97 22.18
CA LEU A 140 19.73 -3.95 22.18
C LEU A 140 19.57 -2.89 23.26
N LEU A 141 18.36 -2.69 23.77
CA LEU A 141 18.08 -1.81 24.89
C LEU A 141 17.92 -2.69 26.15
N PRO A 142 18.71 -2.46 27.22
CA PRO A 142 18.65 -3.24 28.46
C PRO A 142 17.33 -3.06 29.23
#